data_AF-A0A7G8KP48-F1
#
_entry.id   AF-A0A7G8KP48-F1
#
_cell.length_a   1.000
_cell.length_b   1.000
_cell.length_c   1.000
_cell.angle_alpha   90.00
_cell.angle_beta   90.00
_cell.angle_gamma   90.00
#
_symmetry.space_group_name_H-M   'P 1'
#
loop_
_entity.id
_entity.type
_entity.pdbx_description
1 polymer ?
#
loop_
_entity_poly.entity_id
_entity_poly.type
_entity_poly.pdbx_seq_one_letter_code
_entity_poly.pdbx_strand_id
1 'polypeptide(L)' 'MLSETGLQVIEATSFVSPKWVPQMADHTEVLQGIKKSPGISYPVLTPNLRGFQAAVAAGAKEVSIFGAAS' A
#
# COMPACT_ATOMS: atom_id res chain seq x y z
N MET A 1 8.83 15.13 4.82
CA MET A 1 8.23 13.85 4.36
C MET A 1 6.90 13.61 5.07
N LEU A 2 5.96 12.82 4.52
CA LEU A 2 4.66 12.57 5.19
C LEU A 2 4.83 11.94 6.59
N SER A 3 5.80 11.04 6.77
CA SER A 3 6.10 10.42 8.06
C SER A 3 6.60 11.38 9.15
N GLU A 4 6.82 12.66 8.84
CA GLU A 4 7.33 13.69 9.76
C GLU A 4 6.25 14.71 10.15
N THR A 5 5.04 14.59 9.60
CA THR A 5 3.97 15.58 9.81
C THR A 5 3.09 15.30 11.03
N GLY A 6 3.33 14.19 11.73
CA GLY A 6 2.49 13.72 12.84
C GLY A 6 1.32 12.82 12.43
N LEU A 7 1.24 12.41 11.15
CA LEU A 7 0.29 11.40 10.70
C LEU A 7 0.55 10.06 11.38
N GLN A 8 -0.52 9.40 11.84
CA GLN A 8 -0.45 8.05 12.43
C GLN A 8 -0.61 6.95 11.37
N VAL A 9 -1.23 7.28 10.23
CA VAL A 9 -1.50 6.32 9.15
C VAL A 9 -1.21 7.01 7.82
N ILE A 10 -0.49 6.32 6.94
CA ILE A 10 -0.17 6.76 5.57
C ILE A 10 -0.42 5.59 4.63
N GLU A 11 -1.46 5.63 3.81
CA GLU A 11 -1.66 4.61 2.77
C GLU A 11 -0.56 4.75 1.73
N ALA A 12 0.34 3.76 1.67
CA ALA A 12 1.63 3.92 1.01
C ALA A 12 1.55 3.71 -0.52
N THR A 13 0.72 2.76 -0.96
CA THR A 13 0.56 2.38 -2.37
C THR A 13 -0.61 1.41 -2.56
N SER A 14 -0.82 0.94 -3.78
CA SER A 14 -1.88 0.02 -4.18
C SER A 14 -1.34 -1.13 -5.03
N PHE A 15 -1.59 -2.38 -4.62
CA PHE A 15 -1.23 -3.60 -5.36
C PHE A 15 -2.30 -3.94 -6.41
N VAL A 16 -2.53 -2.99 -7.30
CA VAL A 16 -3.44 -3.10 -8.46
C VAL A 16 -2.70 -3.54 -9.72
N SER A 17 -3.45 -3.87 -10.77
CA SER A 17 -2.84 -4.22 -12.06
C SER A 17 -2.21 -2.98 -12.71
N PRO A 18 -0.89 -2.99 -13.01
CA PRO A 18 -0.20 -1.85 -13.64
C PRO A 18 -0.70 -1.56 -15.04
N LYS A 19 -1.29 -2.56 -15.73
CA LYS A 19 -1.96 -2.36 -17.01
C LYS A 19 -3.13 -1.36 -16.92
N TRP A 20 -3.83 -1.34 -15.79
CA TRP A 20 -5.04 -0.54 -15.59
C TRP A 20 -4.76 0.73 -14.79
N VAL A 21 -3.77 0.69 -13.89
CA VAL A 21 -3.33 1.83 -13.09
C VAL A 21 -1.80 1.95 -13.18
N PRO A 22 -1.25 2.49 -14.28
CA PRO A 22 0.19 2.55 -14.51
C PRO A 22 0.94 3.36 -13.44
N GLN A 23 0.27 4.32 -12.80
CA GLN A 23 0.86 5.18 -11.77
C GLN A 23 1.25 4.40 -10.50
N MET A 24 0.70 3.20 -10.29
CA MET A 24 0.98 2.34 -9.13
C MET A 24 1.86 1.14 -9.51
N ALA A 25 2.50 1.14 -10.68
CA ALA A 25 3.24 -0.03 -11.18
C ALA A 25 4.47 -0.40 -10.34
N ASP A 26 4.99 0.55 -9.56
CA ASP A 26 6.16 0.44 -8.69
C ASP A 26 5.79 0.16 -7.22
N HIS A 27 4.59 -0.37 -6.96
CA HIS A 27 4.06 -0.58 -5.62
C HIS A 27 4.99 -1.41 -4.70
N THR A 28 5.75 -2.36 -5.26
CA THR A 28 6.66 -3.21 -4.47
C THR A 28 7.87 -2.41 -4.03
N GLU A 29 8.46 -1.69 -4.97
CA GLU A 29 9.64 -0.85 -4.80
C GLU A 29 9.35 0.29 -3.82
N VAL A 30 8.18 0.91 -3.91
CA VAL A 30 7.72 1.94 -2.97
C VAL A 30 7.62 1.35 -1.55
N LEU A 31 6.87 0.25 -1.37
CA LEU A 31 6.63 -0.30 -0.02
C LEU A 31 7.93 -0.79 0.66
N GLN A 32 8.87 -1.30 -0.13
CA GLN A 32 10.17 -1.75 0.36
C GLN A 32 11.17 -0.60 0.55
N GLY A 33 11.06 0.46 -0.26
CA GLY A 33 11.99 1.59 -0.26
C GLY A 33 11.69 2.68 0.77
N ILE A 34 10.45 2.77 1.27
CA ILE A 34 10.12 3.79 2.27
C ILE A 34 10.78 3.53 3.63
N LYS A 35 11.24 4.60 4.29
CA LYS A 35 11.62 4.57 5.70
C LYS A 35 10.36 4.54 6.56
N LYS A 36 10.05 3.37 7.13
CA LYS A 36 8.93 3.18 8.06
C LYS A 36 9.29 3.78 9.42
N SER A 37 8.56 4.81 9.83
CA SER A 37 8.74 5.41 11.15
C SER A 37 8.03 4.57 12.22
N PRO A 38 8.65 4.36 13.41
CA PRO A 38 7.99 3.67 14.52
C PRO A 38 6.66 4.35 14.88
N GLY A 39 5.62 3.55 15.10
CA GLY A 39 4.29 4.04 15.49
C GLY A 39 3.41 4.60 14.37
N ILE A 40 3.87 4.56 13.10
CA ILE A 40 3.06 4.91 11.93
C ILE A 40 2.68 3.63 11.17
N SER A 41 1.38 3.48 10.85
CA SER A 41 0.91 2.41 9.97
C SER A 41 1.03 2.81 8.50
N TYR A 42 1.42 1.83 7.68
CA TYR A 42 1.57 1.99 6.22
C TYR A 42 0.73 0.95 5.48
N PRO A 43 -0.61 1.05 5.53
CA PRO A 43 -1.48 0.13 4.80
C PRO A 43 -1.30 0.27 3.29
N VAL A 44 -1.65 -0.79 2.56
CA VAL A 44 -1.67 -0.79 1.10
C VAL A 44 -2.98 -1.36 0.58
N LEU A 45 -3.49 -0.81 -0.53
CA LEU A 45 -4.75 -1.28 -1.11
C LEU A 45 -4.55 -2.59 -1.87
N THR A 46 -5.45 -3.55 -1.67
CA THR A 46 -5.42 -4.86 -2.34
C THR A 46 -6.80 -5.17 -2.95
N PRO A 47 -6.98 -5.08 -4.27
CA PRO A 47 -8.30 -5.24 -4.92
C PRO A 47 -8.75 -6.71 -5.04
N ASN A 48 -7.84 -7.66 -4.87
CA ASN A 48 -8.08 -9.09 -5.05
C ASN A 48 -6.98 -9.91 -4.35
N LEU A 49 -7.14 -11.23 -4.34
CA LEU A 49 -6.22 -12.15 -3.67
C LEU A 49 -4.79 -12.12 -4.25
N ARG A 50 -4.64 -11.90 -5.57
CA ARG A 50 -3.31 -11.82 -6.21
C ARG A 50 -2.55 -10.58 -5.73
N GLY A 51 -3.22 -9.42 -5.70
CA GLY A 51 -2.67 -8.19 -5.15
C GLY A 51 -2.33 -8.33 -3.66
N PHE A 52 -3.20 -8.99 -2.89
CA PHE A 52 -2.95 -9.29 -1.49
C PHE A 52 -1.70 -10.16 -1.27
N GLN A 53 -1.55 -11.25 -2.03
CA GLN A 53 -0.37 -12.12 -1.95
C GLN A 53 0.92 -11.36 -2.29
N ALA A 54 0.88 -10.48 -3.29
CA ALA A 54 2.01 -9.63 -3.64
C ALA A 54 2.34 -8.61 -2.54
N ALA A 55 1.32 -8.00 -1.93
CA ALA A 55 1.49 -7.08 -0.80
C ALA A 55 2.14 -7.76 0.41
N VAL A 56 1.68 -8.97 0.75
CA VAL A 56 2.27 -9.79 1.83
C VAL A 56 3.73 -10.12 1.51
N ALA A 57 4.04 -10.54 0.28
CA ALA A 57 5.40 -10.83 -0.15
C ALA A 57 6.31 -9.58 -0.12
N ALA A 58 5.76 -8.40 -0.38
CA ALA A 58 6.46 -7.12 -0.27
C ALA A 58 6.62 -6.61 1.18
N GLY A 59 6.04 -7.31 2.16
CA GLY A 59 6.18 -7.00 3.59
C GLY A 59 5.13 -6.05 4.14
N ALA A 60 3.96 -5.95 3.51
CA ALA A 60 2.81 -5.24 4.06
C ALA A 60 2.41 -5.85 5.42
N LYS A 61 2.04 -4.99 6.37
CA LYS A 61 1.53 -5.39 7.70
C LYS A 61 0.03 -5.16 7.85
N GLU A 62 -0.51 -4.26 7.03
CA GLU A 62 -1.92 -3.90 6.99
C GLU A 62 -2.34 -3.77 5.52
N VAL A 63 -3.59 -4.12 5.22
CA VAL A 63 -4.16 -4.01 3.87
C VAL A 63 -5.54 -3.37 3.90
N SER A 64 -5.86 -2.62 2.85
CA SER A 64 -7.17 -2.01 2.63
C SER A 64 -7.93 -2.78 1.54
N ILE A 65 -9.22 -3.02 1.76
CA ILE A 65 -10.18 -3.47 0.72
C ILE A 65 -11.19 -2.34 0.47
N PHE A 66 -11.83 -2.32 -0.69
CA PHE A 66 -12.86 -1.35 -1.00
C PHE A 66 -14.13 -2.03 -1.51
N GLY A 67 -15.26 -1.36 -1.30
CA GLY A 67 -16.58 -1.74 -1.81
C GLY A 67 -17.37 -0.50 -2.18
N ALA A 68 -18.56 -0.69 -2.77
CA ALA A 68 -19.48 0.38 -3.12
C ALA A 68 -20.86 0.09 -2.51
N ALA A 69 -21.62 1.13 -2.19
CA ALA A 69 -22.98 1.01 -1.64
C ALA A 69 -24.09 0.98 -2.71
N SER A 70 -23.75 1.09 -4.00
CA SER A 70 -24.69 1.08 -5.14
C SER A 70 -24.23 0.17 -6.26
#